data_AF-A0A1V4JPE5-F1
#
_entry.id   AF-A0A1V4JPE5-F1
#
_cell.length_a   1.000
_cell.length_b   1.000
_cell.length_c   1.000
_cell.angle_alpha   90.00
_cell.angle_beta   90.00
_cell.angle_gamma   90.00
#
_symmetry.space_group_name_H-M   'P 1'
#
loop_
_entity.id
_entity.type
_entity.pdbx_description
1 polymer ?
#
loop_
_entity_poly.entity_id
_entity_poly.type
_entity_poly.pdbx_seq_one_letter_code
_entity_poly.pdbx_strand_id
1 'polypeptide(L)'
;MAAPLDMEPSALSLELLPTDPLLLILSFLDYRDLMSCCCLSRRLNQLSSHDPLWKRHCKKYWLISEEEKRKRNQSWKAVFISTYSDLGRYIRYYATLKKAWDDLEKYLGQRCPRMIGSLKESVREEDLDAVEAQIGCKLPDDYRCSFRIHNGQKLVVPGLMGSMALSNHYRSEDLLDIDTAAGGFQQRLGLKQCLPLTFCIHTGLSQYMALESVEGRNKYEIFYQCPDQMARNPSAIDMFITGTSYLEWFTSYVNKVVTGDYPIIRDQIFRYVHDKECVATTGDITVSVSTSFLPELSSVHPPHYFFTYRIRIEMSKDALPEKACQLDSRYWRITNAKGDVDEVQGPGVVGEFPIISPGRVYEYSSCTTFSTTSGYMEGYYTFHCLYYKDKFFNVTIPRFHMVCPTFKVSTARMETNQNEYAVDEDEDSTDTDEYEDRRRVLDIPAPPGRCPRHT
;
A
#
# COMPACT_ATOMS: atom_id res chain seq x y z
N MET A 1 19.04 -75.33 -47.05
CA MET A 1 19.12 -74.64 -45.75
C MET A 1 19.71 -73.27 -45.99
N ALA A 2 18.89 -72.22 -45.89
CA ALA A 2 19.35 -70.85 -45.74
C ALA A 2 18.57 -70.28 -44.57
N ALA A 3 19.27 -69.95 -43.49
CA ALA A 3 18.70 -69.39 -42.28
C ALA A 3 18.28 -67.93 -42.54
N PRO A 4 17.22 -67.41 -41.88
CA PRO A 4 16.90 -66.00 -41.94
C PRO A 4 17.98 -65.23 -41.15
N LEU A 5 18.49 -64.15 -41.76
CA LEU A 5 19.32 -63.17 -41.08
C LEU A 5 18.45 -62.45 -40.03
N ASP A 6 18.66 -62.77 -38.76
CA ASP A 6 18.15 -61.98 -37.64
C ASP A 6 18.75 -60.56 -37.72
N MET A 7 17.92 -59.60 -38.15
CA MET A 7 18.23 -58.19 -37.99
C MET A 7 17.96 -57.82 -36.54
N GLU A 8 19.00 -57.66 -35.73
CA GLU A 8 18.86 -57.05 -34.40
C GLU A 8 18.16 -55.68 -34.52
N PRO A 9 17.21 -55.35 -33.63
CA PRO A 9 16.60 -54.03 -33.61
C PRO A 9 17.69 -53.00 -33.33
N SER A 10 17.90 -52.08 -34.26
CA SER A 10 18.82 -50.96 -34.11
C SER A 10 18.53 -50.24 -32.80
N ALA A 11 19.50 -50.25 -31.88
CA ALA A 11 19.36 -49.62 -30.58
C ALA A 11 18.89 -48.17 -30.76
N LEU A 12 17.72 -47.84 -30.21
CA LEU A 12 17.17 -46.49 -30.21
C LEU A 12 18.13 -45.56 -29.48
N SER A 13 18.96 -44.86 -30.25
CA SER A 13 19.85 -43.82 -29.76
C SER A 13 19.15 -42.47 -29.84
N LEU A 14 19.40 -41.60 -28.86
CA LEU A 14 18.95 -40.22 -28.88
C LEU A 14 19.35 -39.51 -30.19
N GLU A 15 20.47 -39.92 -30.81
CA GLU A 15 20.95 -39.42 -32.10
C GLU A 15 20.07 -39.76 -33.31
N LEU A 16 19.19 -40.75 -33.17
CA LEU A 16 18.33 -41.24 -34.25
C LEU A 16 16.89 -40.72 -34.13
N LEU A 17 16.54 -40.06 -33.01
CA LEU A 17 15.19 -39.56 -32.78
C LEU A 17 14.87 -38.30 -33.59
N PRO A 18 13.67 -38.13 -34.17
CA PRO A 18 13.34 -36.96 -34.98
C PRO A 18 13.43 -35.63 -34.20
N THR A 19 13.84 -34.56 -34.89
CA THR A 19 14.06 -33.23 -34.29
C THR A 19 12.77 -32.60 -33.74
N ASP A 20 11.67 -32.62 -34.52
CA ASP A 20 10.46 -31.87 -34.16
C ASP A 20 9.79 -32.37 -32.86
N PRO A 21 9.62 -33.69 -32.64
CA PRO A 21 9.12 -34.20 -31.36
C PRO A 21 10.02 -33.85 -30.18
N LEU A 22 11.35 -33.88 -30.37
CA LEU A 22 12.29 -33.51 -29.31
C LEU A 22 12.20 -32.01 -28.98
N LEU A 23 12.09 -31.14 -29.99
CA LEU A 23 11.88 -29.70 -29.77
C LEU A 23 10.55 -29.43 -29.07
N LEU A 24 9.49 -30.17 -29.39
CA LEU A 24 8.22 -30.08 -28.69
C LEU A 24 8.36 -30.49 -27.22
N ILE A 25 9.05 -31.59 -26.92
CA ILE A 25 9.32 -32.02 -25.54
C ILE A 25 10.12 -30.95 -24.78
N LEU A 26 11.21 -30.44 -25.38
CA LEU A 26 12.05 -29.41 -24.78
C LEU A 26 11.27 -28.09 -24.55
N SER A 27 10.22 -27.81 -25.32
CA SER A 27 9.39 -26.60 -25.15
C SER A 27 8.58 -26.57 -23.84
N PHE A 28 8.42 -27.71 -23.17
CA PHE A 28 7.79 -27.82 -21.85
C PHE A 28 8.76 -27.59 -20.69
N LEU A 29 10.07 -27.64 -20.95
CA LEU A 29 11.09 -27.47 -19.92
C LEU A 29 11.19 -26.01 -19.48
N ASP A 30 11.67 -25.82 -18.24
CA ASP A 30 12.06 -24.48 -17.79
C ASP A 30 13.47 -24.12 -18.27
N TYR A 31 13.89 -22.89 -18.00
CA TYR A 31 15.19 -22.42 -18.46
C TYR A 31 16.37 -23.15 -17.79
N ARG A 32 16.21 -23.66 -16.56
CA ARG A 32 17.25 -24.39 -15.82
C ARG A 32 17.44 -25.78 -16.41
N ASP A 33 16.32 -26.44 -16.71
CA ASP A 33 16.31 -27.75 -17.37
C ASP A 33 16.89 -27.65 -18.78
N LEU A 34 16.52 -26.62 -19.55
CA LEU A 34 17.10 -26.35 -20.87
C LEU A 34 18.62 -26.12 -20.80
N MET A 35 19.10 -25.37 -19.82
CA MET A 35 20.54 -25.20 -19.60
C MET A 35 21.22 -26.53 -19.23
N SER A 36 20.58 -27.33 -18.38
CA SER A 36 21.09 -28.64 -17.99
C SER A 36 21.18 -29.58 -19.20
N CYS A 37 20.15 -29.63 -20.05
CA CYS A 37 20.17 -30.37 -21.31
C CYS A 37 21.30 -29.94 -22.24
N CYS A 38 21.67 -28.64 -22.25
CA CYS A 38 22.82 -28.17 -23.04
C CYS A 38 24.15 -28.80 -22.61
N CYS A 39 24.26 -29.29 -21.37
CA CYS A 39 25.48 -29.87 -20.82
C CYS A 39 25.56 -31.40 -20.95
N LEU A 40 24.47 -32.09 -21.31
CA LEU A 40 24.39 -33.55 -21.26
C LEU A 40 24.93 -34.25 -22.51
N SER A 41 24.65 -33.74 -23.71
CA SER A 41 25.13 -34.33 -24.96
C SER A 41 25.20 -33.29 -26.09
N ARG A 42 25.95 -33.60 -27.16
CA ARG A 42 26.06 -32.70 -28.33
C ARG A 42 24.70 -32.46 -28.98
N ARG A 43 23.88 -33.50 -29.17
CA ARG A 43 22.54 -33.37 -29.73
C ARG A 43 21.61 -32.53 -28.85
N LEU A 44 21.58 -32.80 -27.54
CA LEU A 44 20.74 -32.02 -26.63
C LEU A 44 21.20 -30.56 -26.55
N ASN A 45 22.50 -30.30 -26.67
CA ASN A 45 23.00 -28.93 -26.80
C ASN A 45 22.49 -28.25 -28.06
N GLN A 46 22.55 -28.90 -29.22
CA GLN A 46 22.02 -28.34 -30.46
C GLN A 46 20.51 -28.05 -30.36
N LEU A 47 19.73 -29.02 -29.86
CA LEU A 47 18.28 -28.91 -29.74
C LEU A 47 17.86 -27.89 -28.68
N SER A 48 18.45 -27.92 -27.49
CA SER A 48 18.12 -27.00 -26.40
C SER A 48 18.65 -25.59 -26.66
N SER A 49 19.59 -25.43 -27.60
CA SER A 49 20.03 -24.12 -28.10
C SER A 49 19.11 -23.52 -29.16
N HIS A 50 18.08 -24.25 -29.59
CA HIS A 50 17.15 -23.78 -30.62
C HIS A 50 16.43 -22.50 -30.16
N ASP A 51 16.61 -21.42 -30.93
CA ASP A 51 16.29 -20.05 -30.50
C ASP A 51 14.82 -19.82 -30.07
N PRO A 52 13.81 -20.40 -30.77
CA PRO A 52 12.41 -20.31 -30.35
C PRO A 52 12.10 -20.82 -28.94
N LEU A 53 12.88 -21.77 -28.38
CA LEU A 53 12.68 -22.26 -27.01
C LEU A 53 12.92 -21.12 -25.99
N TRP A 54 13.89 -20.26 -26.27
CA TRP A 54 14.30 -19.16 -25.39
C TRP A 54 13.41 -17.93 -25.48
N LYS A 55 12.71 -17.76 -26.61
CA LYS A 55 11.75 -16.67 -26.82
C LYS A 55 10.68 -16.61 -25.73
N ARG A 56 10.12 -17.78 -25.35
CA ARG A 56 9.12 -17.87 -24.28
C ARG A 56 9.69 -17.40 -22.94
N HIS A 57 10.92 -17.77 -22.61
CA HIS A 57 11.57 -17.40 -21.35
C HIS A 57 11.94 -15.92 -21.30
N CYS A 58 12.45 -15.34 -22.38
CA CYS A 58 12.72 -13.89 -22.45
C CYS A 58 11.44 -13.07 -22.25
N LYS A 59 10.34 -13.46 -22.91
CA LYS A 59 9.05 -12.79 -22.71
C LYS A 59 8.51 -12.96 -21.30
N LYS A 60 8.63 -14.16 -20.72
CA LYS A 60 8.12 -14.48 -19.38
C LYS A 60 8.87 -13.74 -18.27
N TYR A 61 10.21 -13.78 -18.29
CA TYR A 61 11.03 -13.32 -17.18
C TYR A 61 11.53 -11.89 -17.34
N TRP A 62 11.75 -11.43 -18.57
CA TRP A 62 12.38 -10.13 -18.86
C TRP A 62 11.45 -9.17 -19.60
N LEU A 63 10.23 -9.61 -19.97
CA LEU A 63 9.25 -8.83 -20.73
C LEU A 63 9.78 -8.28 -22.08
N ILE A 64 10.83 -8.90 -22.63
CA ILE A 64 11.49 -8.42 -23.84
C ILE A 64 10.57 -8.60 -25.05
N SER A 65 10.32 -7.49 -25.75
CA SER A 65 9.51 -7.46 -26.98
C SER A 65 10.31 -7.92 -28.21
N GLU A 66 9.63 -8.27 -29.30
CA GLU A 66 10.31 -8.58 -30.58
C GLU A 66 11.11 -7.37 -31.10
N GLU A 67 10.60 -6.17 -30.90
CA GLU A 67 11.24 -4.93 -31.33
C GLU A 67 12.54 -4.69 -30.57
N GLU A 68 12.53 -4.90 -29.26
CA GLU A 68 13.71 -4.78 -28.42
C GLU A 68 14.75 -5.85 -28.78
N LYS A 69 14.32 -7.10 -28.98
CA LYS A 69 15.20 -8.17 -29.48
C LYS A 69 15.84 -7.80 -30.81
N ARG A 70 15.06 -7.22 -31.74
CA ARG A 70 15.56 -6.77 -33.05
C ARG A 70 16.63 -5.68 -32.90
N LYS A 71 16.45 -4.74 -31.96
CA LYS A 71 17.46 -3.71 -31.66
C LYS A 71 18.77 -4.31 -31.12
N ARG A 72 18.69 -5.35 -30.28
CA ARG A 72 19.88 -6.01 -29.69
C ARG A 72 20.67 -6.85 -30.70
N ASN A 73 20.11 -7.16 -31.87
CA ASN A 73 20.75 -7.96 -32.94
C ASN A 73 21.40 -9.29 -32.45
N GLN A 74 20.73 -9.97 -31.54
CA GLN A 74 21.19 -11.22 -30.93
C GLN A 74 20.11 -12.31 -31.04
N SER A 75 20.49 -13.57 -30.78
CA SER A 75 19.54 -14.68 -30.63
C SER A 75 18.78 -14.54 -29.29
N TRP A 76 17.56 -15.06 -29.20
CA TRP A 76 16.82 -15.14 -27.93
C TRP A 76 17.63 -15.82 -26.82
N LYS A 77 18.36 -16.89 -27.14
CA LYS A 77 19.24 -17.55 -26.15
C LYS A 77 20.33 -16.60 -25.65
N ALA A 78 21.02 -15.91 -26.54
CA ALA A 78 22.07 -14.97 -26.17
C ALA A 78 21.52 -13.80 -25.34
N VAL A 79 20.36 -13.27 -25.72
CA VAL A 79 19.66 -12.23 -24.96
C VAL A 79 19.26 -12.72 -23.57
N PHE A 80 18.76 -13.96 -23.45
CA PHE A 80 18.40 -14.53 -22.16
C PHE A 80 19.63 -14.63 -21.26
N ILE A 81 20.73 -15.18 -21.77
CA ILE A 81 21.96 -15.40 -21.00
C ILE A 81 22.59 -14.06 -20.58
N SER A 82 22.69 -13.09 -21.49
CA SER A 82 23.27 -11.77 -21.18
C SER A 82 22.40 -10.98 -20.19
N THR A 83 21.08 -11.10 -20.28
CA THR A 83 20.17 -10.49 -19.30
C THR A 83 20.25 -11.23 -17.96
N TYR A 84 20.36 -12.56 -17.97
CA TYR A 84 20.50 -13.36 -16.76
C TYR A 84 21.81 -13.08 -16.02
N SER A 85 22.92 -12.79 -16.71
CA SER A 85 24.17 -12.45 -16.04
C SER A 85 24.09 -11.16 -15.22
N ASP A 86 23.19 -10.24 -15.59
CA ASP A 86 23.00 -8.97 -14.90
C ASP A 86 21.82 -9.00 -13.91
N LEU A 87 20.67 -9.51 -14.34
CA LEU A 87 19.39 -9.48 -13.60
C LEU A 87 18.97 -10.86 -13.07
N GLY A 88 19.77 -11.91 -13.26
CA GLY A 88 19.44 -13.29 -12.90
C GLY A 88 19.13 -13.48 -11.41
N ARG A 89 19.77 -12.68 -10.54
CA ARG A 89 19.45 -12.59 -9.11
C ARG A 89 17.96 -12.32 -8.86
N TYR A 90 17.35 -11.49 -9.72
CA TYR A 90 15.99 -11.00 -9.57
C TYR A 90 14.96 -11.72 -10.44
N ILE A 91 15.31 -12.85 -11.07
CA ILE A 91 14.46 -13.52 -12.06
C ILE A 91 13.04 -13.85 -11.54
N ARG A 92 12.88 -14.02 -10.23
CA ARG A 92 11.60 -14.29 -9.58
C ARG A 92 10.70 -13.06 -9.42
N TYR A 93 11.28 -11.86 -9.38
CA TYR A 93 10.58 -10.60 -9.06
C TYR A 93 10.48 -9.66 -10.25
N TYR A 94 11.48 -9.69 -11.15
CA TYR A 94 11.68 -8.69 -12.20
C TYR A 94 10.45 -8.48 -13.07
N ALA A 95 9.88 -9.55 -13.64
CA ALA A 95 8.71 -9.42 -14.52
C ALA A 95 7.51 -8.77 -13.82
N THR A 96 7.26 -9.13 -12.56
CA THR A 96 6.14 -8.58 -11.79
C THR A 96 6.35 -7.12 -11.45
N LEU A 97 7.54 -6.75 -10.95
CA LEU A 97 7.87 -5.37 -10.60
C LEU A 97 7.96 -4.48 -11.84
N LYS A 98 8.59 -4.96 -12.92
CA LYS A 98 8.69 -4.23 -14.17
C LYS A 98 7.32 -3.94 -14.77
N LYS A 99 6.42 -4.93 -14.75
CA LYS A 99 5.04 -4.74 -15.16
C LYS A 99 4.33 -3.70 -14.29
N ALA A 100 4.49 -3.75 -12.97
CA ALA A 100 3.88 -2.76 -12.08
C ALA A 100 4.38 -1.33 -12.35
N TRP A 101 5.69 -1.15 -12.55
CA TRP A 101 6.27 0.13 -12.95
C TRP A 101 5.72 0.60 -14.32
N ASP A 102 5.70 -0.28 -15.33
CA ASP A 102 5.17 0.04 -16.66
C ASP A 102 3.70 0.46 -16.63
N ASP A 103 2.88 -0.27 -15.86
CA ASP A 103 1.45 0.03 -15.69
C ASP A 103 1.26 1.39 -14.98
N LEU A 104 2.07 1.66 -13.94
CA LEU A 104 2.05 2.92 -13.19
C LEU A 104 2.46 4.11 -14.07
N GLU A 105 3.58 3.99 -14.79
CA GLU A 105 4.08 5.01 -15.72
C GLU A 105 3.07 5.32 -16.82
N LYS A 106 2.48 4.29 -17.42
CA LYS A 106 1.47 4.44 -18.47
C LYS A 106 0.23 5.15 -17.93
N TYR A 107 -0.25 4.75 -16.75
CA TYR A 107 -1.47 5.31 -16.16
C TYR A 107 -1.28 6.76 -15.72
N LEU A 108 -0.18 7.06 -15.01
CA LEU A 108 0.11 8.40 -14.52
C LEU A 108 0.67 9.31 -15.61
N GLY A 109 1.30 8.81 -16.67
CA GLY A 109 1.79 9.65 -17.77
C GLY A 109 0.67 10.47 -18.44
N GLN A 110 -0.55 9.95 -18.44
CA GLN A 110 -1.73 10.63 -18.99
C GLN A 110 -2.40 11.59 -18.00
N ARG A 111 -2.21 11.39 -16.70
CA ARG A 111 -2.99 12.06 -15.63
C ARG A 111 -2.15 12.96 -14.72
N CYS A 112 -0.89 12.62 -14.50
CA CYS A 112 0.04 13.22 -13.56
C CYS A 112 1.47 13.30 -14.17
N PRO A 113 1.69 13.99 -15.30
CA PRO A 113 2.97 13.97 -16.02
C PRO A 113 4.14 14.51 -15.20
N ARG A 114 3.90 15.44 -14.27
CA ARG A 114 4.92 15.97 -13.35
C ARG A 114 5.45 14.90 -12.39
N MET A 115 4.59 13.99 -11.94
CA MET A 115 4.96 12.90 -11.05
C MET A 115 5.87 11.90 -11.79
N ILE A 116 5.54 11.56 -13.03
CA ILE A 116 6.41 10.71 -13.87
C ILE A 116 7.77 11.38 -14.14
N GLY A 117 7.79 12.69 -14.42
CA GLY A 117 9.03 13.44 -14.59
C GLY A 117 9.93 13.51 -13.34
N SER A 118 9.42 13.11 -12.17
CA SER A 118 10.19 13.07 -10.93
C SER A 118 10.79 11.70 -10.60
N LEU A 119 10.42 10.64 -11.33
CA LEU A 119 11.03 9.32 -11.16
C LEU A 119 12.51 9.36 -11.55
N LYS A 120 13.34 8.65 -10.78
CA LYS A 120 14.78 8.54 -11.07
C LYS A 120 15.04 7.27 -11.88
N GLU A 121 16.09 7.31 -12.71
CA GLU A 121 16.52 6.17 -13.53
C GLU A 121 17.03 5.01 -12.68
N SER A 122 17.18 3.83 -13.30
CA SER A 122 17.65 2.61 -12.67
C SER A 122 19.03 2.74 -12.01
N VAL A 123 19.26 1.95 -10.96
CA VAL A 123 20.53 1.83 -10.24
C VAL A 123 21.33 0.61 -10.74
N ARG A 124 22.66 0.69 -10.74
CA ARG A 124 23.54 -0.44 -11.05
C ARG A 124 23.71 -1.35 -9.84
N GLU A 125 24.04 -2.62 -10.07
CA GLU A 125 24.25 -3.60 -8.99
C GLU A 125 25.35 -3.16 -8.01
N GLU A 126 26.45 -2.61 -8.53
CA GLU A 126 27.60 -2.11 -7.75
C GLU A 126 27.21 -1.00 -6.77
N ASP A 127 26.32 -0.10 -7.18
CA ASP A 127 25.88 1.02 -6.35
C ASP A 127 24.98 0.50 -5.20
N LEU A 128 24.14 -0.51 -5.46
CA LEU A 128 23.36 -1.19 -4.42
C LEU A 128 24.25 -1.96 -3.44
N ASP A 129 25.33 -2.57 -3.92
CA ASP A 129 26.30 -3.27 -3.06
C ASP A 129 27.07 -2.28 -2.17
N ALA A 130 27.42 -1.10 -2.69
CA ALA A 130 28.02 -0.02 -1.92
C ALA A 130 27.07 0.47 -0.81
N VAL A 131 25.78 0.61 -1.10
CA VAL A 131 24.77 0.97 -0.10
C VAL A 131 24.66 -0.10 1.00
N GLU A 132 24.60 -1.37 0.65
CA GLU A 132 24.60 -2.47 1.64
C GLU A 132 25.85 -2.44 2.52
N ALA A 133 27.01 -2.14 1.94
CA ALA A 133 28.26 -2.00 2.69
C ALA A 133 28.21 -0.79 3.64
N GLN A 134 27.60 0.33 3.22
CA GLN A 134 27.41 1.51 4.06
C GLN A 134 26.49 1.24 5.25
N ILE A 135 25.34 0.59 5.03
CA ILE A 135 24.37 0.32 6.11
C ILE A 135 24.73 -0.92 6.93
N GLY A 136 25.65 -1.76 6.45
CA GLY A 136 26.07 -2.99 7.12
C GLY A 136 25.00 -4.07 7.16
N CYS A 137 24.04 -4.06 6.23
CA CYS A 137 22.89 -4.95 6.20
C CYS A 137 22.50 -5.29 4.74
N LYS A 138 21.93 -6.48 4.52
CA LYS A 138 21.50 -6.93 3.20
C LYS A 138 20.10 -6.46 2.87
N LEU A 139 19.93 -5.91 1.68
CA LEU A 139 18.62 -5.51 1.17
C LEU A 139 17.88 -6.73 0.59
N PRO A 140 16.54 -6.76 0.70
CA PRO A 140 15.73 -7.75 0.02
C PRO A 140 15.93 -7.73 -1.49
N ASP A 141 15.92 -8.90 -2.13
CA ASP A 141 16.10 -9.00 -3.58
C ASP A 141 14.95 -8.35 -4.37
N ASP A 142 13.71 -8.37 -3.86
CA ASP A 142 12.58 -7.68 -4.49
C ASP A 142 12.72 -6.15 -4.41
N TYR A 143 13.21 -5.64 -3.28
CA TYR A 143 13.50 -4.23 -3.10
C TYR A 143 14.62 -3.77 -4.04
N ARG A 144 15.75 -4.48 -4.06
CA ARG A 144 16.87 -4.23 -4.99
C ARG A 144 16.41 -4.26 -6.45
N CYS A 145 15.59 -5.27 -6.81
CA CYS A 145 15.04 -5.40 -8.15
C CYS A 145 14.24 -4.16 -8.58
N SER A 146 13.49 -3.54 -7.66
CA SER A 146 12.76 -2.31 -7.96
C SER A 146 13.70 -1.18 -8.36
N PHE A 147 14.82 -1.00 -7.64
CA PHE A 147 15.85 -0.01 -7.99
C PHE A 147 16.56 -0.29 -9.31
N ARG A 148 16.69 -1.57 -9.71
CA ARG A 148 17.17 -1.93 -11.06
C ARG A 148 16.22 -1.48 -12.18
N ILE A 149 15.00 -1.03 -11.84
CA ILE A 149 14.00 -0.49 -12.77
C ILE A 149 13.90 1.04 -12.59
N HIS A 150 13.58 1.52 -11.37
CA HIS A 150 13.50 2.95 -11.02
C HIS A 150 14.08 3.24 -9.64
N ASN A 151 14.91 4.28 -9.52
CA ASN A 151 15.52 4.69 -8.26
C ASN A 151 14.63 5.58 -7.40
N GLY A 152 13.39 5.15 -7.14
CA GLY A 152 12.42 5.96 -6.41
C GLY A 152 12.12 7.27 -7.13
N GLN A 153 11.87 8.32 -6.33
CA GLN A 153 11.41 9.62 -6.78
C GLN A 153 12.31 10.73 -6.22
N LYS A 154 12.50 11.81 -6.99
CA LYS A 154 12.97 13.08 -6.43
C LYS A 154 11.94 13.56 -5.40
N LEU A 155 12.40 14.06 -4.25
CA LEU A 155 11.52 14.66 -3.25
C LEU A 155 10.79 15.88 -3.82
N VAL A 156 9.51 15.75 -4.14
CA VAL A 156 8.68 16.79 -4.77
C VAL A 156 7.26 16.75 -4.23
N VAL A 157 6.43 17.72 -4.61
CA VAL A 157 4.99 17.71 -4.30
C VAL A 157 4.21 17.86 -5.60
N PRO A 158 3.29 16.94 -5.95
CA PRO A 158 2.88 15.75 -5.19
C PRO A 158 3.86 14.57 -5.29
N GLY A 159 3.92 13.79 -4.21
CA GLY A 159 4.72 12.57 -4.09
C GLY A 159 4.01 11.34 -4.64
N LEU A 160 4.78 10.34 -5.06
CA LEU A 160 4.32 9.13 -5.72
C LEU A 160 3.49 8.23 -4.79
N MET A 161 3.70 8.28 -3.48
CA MET A 161 3.08 7.40 -2.49
C MET A 161 1.79 7.98 -1.90
N GLY A 162 1.27 9.03 -2.54
CA GLY A 162 -0.07 9.56 -2.33
C GLY A 162 -0.14 10.74 -1.37
N SER A 163 -1.26 11.44 -1.48
CA SER A 163 -1.59 12.66 -0.77
C SER A 163 -2.84 12.50 0.09
N MET A 164 -3.00 13.41 1.04
CA MET A 164 -4.20 13.63 1.83
C MET A 164 -4.31 15.13 2.11
N ALA A 165 -5.54 15.66 2.07
CA ALA A 165 -5.80 17.05 2.38
C ALA A 165 -7.09 17.15 3.21
N LEU A 166 -6.99 17.79 4.37
CA LEU A 166 -8.07 18.24 5.24
C LEU A 166 -7.80 19.71 5.59
N SER A 167 -8.79 20.39 6.19
CA SER A 167 -8.76 21.84 6.45
C SER A 167 -7.45 22.38 7.03
N ASN A 168 -6.83 21.67 7.97
CA ASN A 168 -5.56 22.06 8.61
C ASN A 168 -4.47 20.99 8.51
N HIS A 169 -4.64 19.98 7.66
CA HIS A 169 -3.69 18.87 7.53
C HIS A 169 -3.47 18.52 6.06
N TYR A 170 -2.23 18.62 5.61
CA TYR A 170 -1.84 18.22 4.26
C TYR A 170 -0.64 17.26 4.34
N ARG A 171 -0.73 16.16 3.60
CA ARG A 171 0.35 15.20 3.44
C ARG A 171 0.51 14.85 1.96
N SER A 172 1.74 14.58 1.58
CA SER A 172 2.15 14.11 0.26
C SER A 172 3.42 13.28 0.47
N GLU A 173 3.35 11.97 0.26
CA GLU A 173 4.43 11.03 0.52
C GLU A 173 5.21 10.72 -0.78
N ASP A 174 6.53 10.86 -0.72
CA ASP A 174 7.45 10.47 -1.80
C ASP A 174 8.00 9.06 -1.58
N LEU A 175 8.27 8.35 -2.68
CA LEU A 175 9.03 7.10 -2.64
C LEU A 175 10.52 7.43 -2.65
N LEU A 176 11.26 7.01 -1.63
CA LEU A 176 12.67 7.37 -1.49
C LEU A 176 13.55 6.67 -2.52
N ASP A 177 14.56 7.41 -2.97
CA ASP A 177 15.70 6.82 -3.65
C ASP A 177 16.64 6.12 -2.67
N ILE A 178 17.49 5.22 -3.19
CA ILE A 178 18.28 4.33 -2.34
C ILE A 178 19.30 5.07 -1.47
N ASP A 179 19.90 6.16 -1.97
CA ASP A 179 20.90 6.93 -1.24
C ASP A 179 20.26 7.67 -0.06
N THR A 180 19.09 8.27 -0.32
CA THR A 180 18.28 8.95 0.70
C THR A 180 17.77 7.95 1.74
N ALA A 181 17.31 6.77 1.30
CA ALA A 181 16.89 5.70 2.19
C ALA A 181 18.04 5.22 3.09
N ALA A 182 19.23 5.03 2.52
CA ALA A 182 20.44 4.63 3.25
C ALA A 182 20.87 5.68 4.28
N GLY A 183 20.80 6.97 3.93
CA GLY A 183 21.06 8.08 4.86
C GLY A 183 20.08 8.14 6.03
N GLY A 184 18.84 7.66 5.83
CA GLY A 184 17.81 7.58 6.86
C GLY A 184 17.77 6.26 7.64
N PHE A 185 18.71 5.34 7.41
CA PHE A 185 18.75 4.02 8.05
C PHE A 185 18.87 4.12 9.57
N GLN A 186 18.01 3.40 10.28
CA GLN A 186 17.82 3.55 11.71
C GLN A 186 18.59 2.48 12.50
N GLN A 187 19.40 2.92 13.46
CA GLN A 187 20.07 2.08 14.46
C GLN A 187 19.65 2.40 15.91
N ARG A 188 18.79 3.40 16.09
CA ARG A 188 18.30 3.79 17.41
C ARG A 188 17.35 2.74 17.96
N LEU A 189 17.31 2.66 19.29
CA LEU A 189 16.36 1.83 20.03
C LEU A 189 14.92 2.13 19.58
N GLY A 190 14.13 1.09 19.32
CA GLY A 190 12.76 1.16 18.81
C GLY A 190 12.64 1.10 17.27
N LEU A 191 13.67 1.51 16.52
CA LEU A 191 13.72 1.42 15.05
C LEU A 191 15.00 0.73 14.55
N LYS A 192 15.60 -0.13 15.36
CA LYS A 192 16.87 -0.77 15.00
C LYS A 192 16.73 -1.60 13.71
N GLN A 193 17.71 -1.47 12.79
CA GLN A 193 17.73 -2.16 11.50
C GLN A 193 16.52 -1.83 10.60
N CYS A 194 15.97 -0.62 10.71
CA CYS A 194 14.85 -0.17 9.88
C CYS A 194 15.29 0.81 8.81
N LEU A 195 14.89 0.57 7.57
CA LEU A 195 15.18 1.41 6.42
C LEU A 195 13.92 2.19 6.01
N PRO A 196 13.96 3.53 5.89
CA PRO A 196 12.81 4.27 5.39
C PRO A 196 12.59 4.01 3.89
N LEU A 197 11.34 3.75 3.52
CA LEU A 197 10.91 3.57 2.14
C LEU A 197 10.24 4.83 1.57
N THR A 198 9.52 5.55 2.41
CA THR A 198 8.79 6.76 2.03
C THR A 198 9.10 7.89 2.98
N PHE A 199 8.84 9.12 2.51
CA PHE A 199 8.95 10.30 3.35
C PHE A 199 7.90 11.34 2.97
N CYS A 200 7.26 11.93 3.97
CA CYS A 200 6.39 13.08 3.80
C CYS A 200 7.08 14.34 4.32
N ILE A 201 7.40 15.27 3.42
CA ILE A 201 8.08 16.53 3.77
C ILE A 201 7.23 17.39 4.74
N HIS A 202 5.90 17.35 4.61
CA HIS A 202 4.99 18.19 5.39
C HIS A 202 4.83 17.73 6.84
N THR A 203 4.82 16.41 7.08
CA THR A 203 4.51 15.83 8.40
C THR A 203 5.72 15.13 9.04
N GLY A 204 6.80 14.91 8.29
CA GLY A 204 7.94 14.09 8.73
C GLY A 204 7.63 12.59 8.80
N LEU A 205 6.46 12.15 8.33
CA LEU A 205 6.05 10.75 8.34
C LEU A 205 6.91 9.91 7.38
N SER A 206 7.31 8.72 7.82
CA SER A 206 7.97 7.72 6.98
C SER A 206 7.32 6.34 7.17
N GLN A 207 7.24 5.57 6.10
CA GLN A 207 7.13 4.12 6.19
C GLN A 207 8.52 3.50 6.28
N TYR A 208 8.69 2.51 7.14
CA TYR A 208 9.94 1.79 7.34
C TYR A 208 9.78 0.33 6.94
N MET A 209 10.87 -0.27 6.47
CA MET A 209 11.04 -1.71 6.31
C MET A 209 12.02 -2.23 7.34
N ALA A 210 11.64 -3.28 8.07
CA ALA A 210 12.56 -4.00 8.95
C ALA A 210 13.51 -4.89 8.14
N LEU A 211 14.82 -4.65 8.16
CA LEU A 211 15.78 -5.49 7.45
C LEU A 211 16.14 -6.77 8.23
N GLU A 212 15.88 -6.79 9.54
CA GLU A 212 16.13 -7.94 10.42
C GLU A 212 14.98 -8.16 11.42
N SER A 213 14.86 -9.38 11.92
CA SER A 213 13.88 -9.74 12.95
C SER A 213 14.37 -9.32 14.34
N VAL A 214 14.28 -8.02 14.63
CA VAL A 214 14.67 -7.41 15.90
C VAL A 214 13.54 -6.60 16.49
N GLU A 215 13.51 -6.44 17.82
CA GLU A 215 12.49 -5.65 18.54
C GLU A 215 11.04 -6.11 18.25
N GLY A 216 10.85 -7.44 18.10
CA GLY A 216 9.52 -8.04 17.84
C GLY A 216 9.00 -7.90 16.40
N ARG A 217 9.80 -7.32 15.49
CA ARG A 217 9.44 -7.19 14.07
C ARG A 217 9.74 -8.46 13.28
N ASN A 218 8.97 -8.67 12.23
CA ASN A 218 9.30 -9.68 11.23
C ASN A 218 10.24 -9.08 10.19
N LYS A 219 11.23 -9.84 9.75
CA LYS A 219 12.10 -9.46 8.63
C LYS A 219 11.26 -9.13 7.38
N TYR A 220 11.55 -7.98 6.78
CA TYR A 220 10.91 -7.37 5.60
C TYR A 220 9.50 -6.82 5.78
N GLU A 221 9.00 -6.80 7.01
CA GLU A 221 7.75 -6.15 7.35
C GLU A 221 7.86 -4.63 7.15
N ILE A 222 6.82 -4.06 6.52
CA ILE A 222 6.72 -2.63 6.22
C ILE A 222 5.65 -2.03 7.12
N PHE A 223 5.94 -0.88 7.73
CA PHE A 223 5.07 -0.28 8.71
C PHE A 223 5.21 1.25 8.79
N TYR A 224 4.18 1.91 9.29
CA TYR A 224 4.28 3.25 9.86
C TYR A 224 4.58 3.14 11.35
N GLN A 225 5.46 4.00 11.85
CA GLN A 225 5.61 4.20 13.29
C GLN A 225 4.32 4.84 13.84
N CYS A 226 3.86 4.35 14.98
CA CYS A 226 2.78 4.95 15.73
C CYS A 226 3.36 6.09 16.58
N PRO A 227 2.87 7.33 16.45
CA PRO A 227 3.18 8.38 17.42
C PRO A 227 2.67 7.94 18.79
N ASP A 228 3.57 7.84 19.77
CA ASP A 228 3.20 7.81 21.19
C ASP A 228 3.89 8.99 21.89
N GLN A 229 3.11 10.03 22.17
CA GLN A 229 3.59 11.22 22.87
C GLN A 229 3.80 10.97 24.37
N MET A 230 3.25 9.89 24.91
CA MET A 230 3.31 9.53 26.33
C MET A 230 4.41 8.49 26.61
N ALA A 231 4.98 7.85 25.58
CA ALA A 231 6.06 6.89 25.72
C ALA A 231 7.30 7.55 26.36
N ARG A 232 7.58 7.18 27.61
CA ARG A 232 8.85 7.51 28.28
C ARG A 232 10.01 6.65 27.76
N ASN A 233 9.69 5.42 27.32
CA ASN A 233 10.67 4.48 26.81
C ASN A 233 10.79 4.60 25.27
N PRO A 234 11.95 4.97 24.72
CA PRO A 234 12.13 5.10 23.28
C PRO A 234 12.00 3.78 22.49
N SER A 235 12.06 2.60 23.12
CA SER A 235 11.72 1.31 22.45
C SER A 235 10.22 1.02 22.36
N ALA A 236 9.36 1.79 23.03
CA ALA A 236 7.93 1.53 23.07
C ALA A 236 7.18 2.06 21.82
N ILE A 237 7.68 1.70 20.63
CA ILE A 237 7.12 2.13 19.34
C ILE A 237 6.14 1.08 18.84
N ASP A 238 4.85 1.40 18.92
CA ASP A 238 3.82 0.61 18.28
C ASP A 238 3.83 0.88 16.76
N MET A 239 3.27 -0.03 15.96
CA MET A 239 3.47 -0.02 14.50
C MET A 239 2.18 -0.35 13.77
N PHE A 240 1.84 0.41 12.73
CA PHE A 240 0.78 0.05 11.78
C PHE A 240 1.39 -0.65 10.58
N ILE A 241 1.09 -1.93 10.41
CA ILE A 241 1.67 -2.79 9.37
C ILE A 241 1.00 -2.49 8.03
N THR A 242 1.80 -2.25 7.00
CA THR A 242 1.34 -1.91 5.64
C THR A 242 1.72 -2.94 4.59
N GLY A 243 2.65 -3.85 4.88
CA GLY A 243 3.03 -4.93 3.97
C GLY A 243 4.01 -5.91 4.60
N THR A 244 4.18 -7.07 3.98
CA THR A 244 5.11 -8.13 4.46
C THR A 244 6.34 -8.31 3.58
N SER A 245 6.35 -7.69 2.40
CA SER A 245 7.49 -7.62 1.48
C SER A 245 7.35 -6.39 0.59
N TYR A 246 8.44 -5.95 -0.04
CA TYR A 246 8.38 -4.82 -0.96
C TYR A 246 7.52 -5.13 -2.18
N LEU A 247 7.66 -6.35 -2.74
CA LEU A 247 6.90 -6.79 -3.90
C LEU A 247 5.40 -6.66 -3.66
N GLU A 248 4.89 -7.23 -2.57
CA GLU A 248 3.46 -7.22 -2.27
C GLU A 248 2.98 -5.79 -2.00
N TRP A 249 3.69 -5.05 -1.14
CA TRP A 249 3.38 -3.67 -0.80
C TRP A 249 3.31 -2.76 -2.04
N PHE A 250 4.32 -2.80 -2.90
CA PHE A 250 4.40 -1.93 -4.07
C PHE A 250 3.41 -2.34 -5.16
N THR A 251 3.30 -3.63 -5.47
CA THR A 251 2.37 -4.10 -6.52
C THR A 251 0.90 -3.91 -6.12
N SER A 252 0.57 -4.10 -4.84
CA SER A 252 -0.76 -3.80 -4.29
C SER A 252 -1.08 -2.31 -4.36
N TYR A 253 -0.10 -1.46 -4.03
CA TYR A 253 -0.21 -0.01 -4.20
C TYR A 253 -0.49 0.38 -5.65
N VAL A 254 0.35 -0.07 -6.59
CA VAL A 254 0.20 0.20 -8.02
C VAL A 254 -1.15 -0.28 -8.52
N ASN A 255 -1.57 -1.49 -8.16
CA ASN A 255 -2.85 -2.04 -8.56
C ASN A 255 -3.99 -1.09 -8.19
N LYS A 256 -4.03 -0.58 -6.94
CA LYS A 256 -5.05 0.37 -6.49
C LYS A 256 -5.02 1.70 -7.25
N VAL A 257 -3.84 2.18 -7.66
CA VAL A 257 -3.72 3.39 -8.48
C VAL A 257 -4.30 3.16 -9.88
N VAL A 258 -3.89 2.08 -10.54
CA VAL A 258 -4.24 1.82 -11.95
C VAL A 258 -5.68 1.34 -12.14
N THR A 259 -6.28 0.70 -11.12
CA THR A 259 -7.71 0.33 -11.12
C THR A 259 -8.62 1.54 -10.84
N GLY A 260 -8.06 2.65 -10.37
CA GLY A 260 -8.80 3.84 -9.95
C GLY A 260 -9.37 3.76 -8.54
N ASP A 261 -9.03 2.71 -7.77
CA ASP A 261 -9.41 2.62 -6.35
C ASP A 261 -8.80 3.77 -5.54
N TYR A 262 -7.57 4.17 -5.88
CA TYR A 262 -6.97 5.43 -5.43
C TYR A 262 -7.25 6.54 -6.45
N PRO A 263 -8.19 7.46 -6.16
CA PRO A 263 -8.59 8.49 -7.10
C PRO A 263 -7.46 9.50 -7.35
N ILE A 264 -7.37 9.95 -8.60
CA ILE A 264 -6.56 11.10 -8.99
C ILE A 264 -7.42 12.36 -8.85
N ILE A 265 -7.04 13.27 -7.96
CA ILE A 265 -7.73 14.54 -7.73
C ILE A 265 -6.72 15.66 -7.87
N ARG A 266 -6.95 16.60 -8.80
CA ARG A 266 -6.04 17.73 -9.07
C ARG A 266 -4.58 17.28 -9.27
N ASP A 267 -4.39 16.28 -10.11
CA ASP A 267 -3.10 15.67 -10.46
C ASP A 267 -2.34 15.00 -9.29
N GLN A 268 -3.04 14.62 -8.21
CA GLN A 268 -2.46 13.90 -7.07
C GLN A 268 -3.21 12.60 -6.79
N ILE A 269 -2.50 11.58 -6.33
CA ILE A 269 -3.08 10.30 -5.91
C ILE A 269 -3.61 10.45 -4.49
N PHE A 270 -4.88 10.13 -4.23
CA PHE A 270 -5.44 10.12 -2.87
C PHE A 270 -5.72 8.68 -2.43
N ARG A 271 -5.20 8.29 -1.25
CA ARG A 271 -5.32 6.91 -0.72
C ARG A 271 -6.64 6.64 0.00
N TYR A 272 -7.75 6.97 -0.65
CA TYR A 272 -9.07 6.55 -0.20
C TYR A 272 -9.38 5.15 -0.70
N VAL A 273 -9.98 4.32 0.14
CA VAL A 273 -10.50 3.00 -0.25
C VAL A 273 -12.02 3.13 -0.36
N HIS A 274 -12.57 2.78 -1.51
CA HIS A 274 -14.00 2.73 -1.74
C HIS A 274 -14.46 1.28 -1.71
N ASP A 275 -15.25 0.93 -0.70
CA ASP A 275 -16.01 -0.32 -0.72
C ASP A 275 -17.20 -0.14 -1.67
N LYS A 276 -17.37 -1.09 -2.59
CA LYS A 276 -18.45 -1.08 -3.58
C LYS A 276 -19.83 -1.17 -2.94
N GLU A 277 -19.92 -1.70 -1.73
CA GLU A 277 -21.17 -1.76 -0.95
C GLU A 277 -21.48 -0.43 -0.24
N CYS A 278 -20.50 0.48 -0.11
CA CYS A 278 -20.68 1.79 0.52
C CYS A 278 -21.29 2.82 -0.46
N VAL A 279 -22.39 2.43 -1.09
CA VAL A 279 -23.20 3.25 -1.99
C VAL A 279 -24.68 3.09 -1.64
N ALA A 280 -25.41 4.20 -1.50
CA ALA A 280 -26.87 4.19 -1.36
C ALA A 280 -27.52 5.15 -2.34
N THR A 281 -28.61 4.72 -2.96
CA THR A 281 -29.40 5.52 -3.89
C THR A 281 -30.79 5.76 -3.31
N THR A 282 -31.20 7.02 -3.24
CA THR A 282 -32.56 7.42 -2.83
C THR A 282 -33.19 8.25 -3.94
N GLY A 283 -34.14 7.63 -4.67
CA GLY A 283 -34.66 8.23 -5.90
C GLY A 283 -33.54 8.42 -6.92
N ASP A 284 -33.38 9.65 -7.42
CA ASP A 284 -32.40 10.00 -8.45
C ASP A 284 -31.03 10.39 -7.88
N ILE A 285 -30.86 10.40 -6.55
CA ILE A 285 -29.63 10.83 -5.86
C ILE A 285 -28.89 9.62 -5.31
N THR A 286 -27.59 9.54 -5.62
CA THR A 286 -26.68 8.50 -5.13
C THR A 286 -25.61 9.12 -4.23
N VAL A 287 -25.40 8.51 -3.07
CA VAL A 287 -24.34 8.85 -2.12
C VAL A 287 -23.35 7.69 -2.06
N SER A 288 -22.09 7.97 -2.38
CA SER A 288 -20.97 7.01 -2.29
C SER A 288 -19.94 7.50 -1.29
N VAL A 289 -19.38 6.57 -0.51
CA VAL A 289 -18.40 6.90 0.55
C VAL A 289 -17.09 6.14 0.32
N SER A 290 -15.97 6.85 0.44
CA SER A 290 -14.62 6.27 0.47
C SER A 290 -13.92 6.66 1.77
N THR A 291 -13.17 5.77 2.39
CA THR A 291 -12.52 6.02 3.70
C THR A 291 -11.00 5.88 3.61
N SER A 292 -10.26 6.50 4.53
CA SER A 292 -8.81 6.35 4.64
C SER A 292 -8.39 6.39 6.10
N PHE A 293 -7.48 5.53 6.48
CA PHE A 293 -6.84 5.57 7.80
C PHE A 293 -5.62 6.49 7.75
N LEU A 294 -5.43 7.32 8.78
CA LEU A 294 -4.29 8.26 8.89
C LEU A 294 -3.36 7.81 10.03
N PRO A 295 -2.27 7.08 9.72
CA PRO A 295 -1.34 6.59 10.73
C PRO A 295 -0.68 7.71 11.55
N GLU A 296 -0.35 8.84 10.93
CA GLU A 296 0.34 9.95 11.61
C GLU A 296 -0.51 10.67 12.68
N LEU A 297 -1.84 10.50 12.65
CA LEU A 297 -2.78 11.08 13.61
C LEU A 297 -3.43 10.00 14.48
N SER A 298 -2.98 8.76 14.34
CA SER A 298 -3.51 7.61 15.06
C SER A 298 -2.51 7.07 16.06
N SER A 299 -2.98 6.68 17.24
CA SER A 299 -2.20 6.03 18.27
C SER A 299 -2.88 4.75 18.75
N VAL A 300 -2.08 3.71 19.01
CA VAL A 300 -2.56 2.49 19.69
C VAL A 300 -2.67 2.75 21.20
N HIS A 301 -1.75 3.53 21.76
CA HIS A 301 -1.76 3.95 23.15
C HIS A 301 -1.42 5.45 23.29
N PRO A 302 -2.30 6.26 23.93
CA PRO A 302 -3.71 5.93 24.21
C PRO A 302 -4.46 5.61 22.90
N PRO A 303 -5.54 4.81 22.94
CA PRO A 303 -6.22 4.38 21.72
C PRO A 303 -6.96 5.56 21.06
N HIS A 304 -6.50 5.93 19.87
CA HIS A 304 -7.04 7.02 19.08
C HIS A 304 -6.83 6.71 17.60
N TYR A 305 -7.89 6.32 16.90
CA TYR A 305 -7.81 5.91 15.50
C TYR A 305 -8.48 6.95 14.61
N PHE A 306 -7.68 7.64 13.81
CA PHE A 306 -8.11 8.75 12.97
C PHE A 306 -8.41 8.27 11.56
N PHE A 307 -9.63 8.54 11.11
CA PHE A 307 -10.09 8.21 9.76
C PHE A 307 -10.56 9.45 9.03
N THR A 308 -10.32 9.49 7.74
CA THR A 308 -10.97 10.42 6.82
C THR A 308 -11.99 9.70 5.97
N TYR A 309 -13.01 10.43 5.57
CA TYR A 309 -14.00 9.95 4.62
C TYR A 309 -14.23 11.02 3.55
N ARG A 310 -14.33 10.57 2.31
CA ARG A 310 -14.72 11.35 1.15
C ARG A 310 -16.11 10.91 0.72
N ILE A 311 -17.02 11.87 0.64
CA ILE A 311 -18.42 11.62 0.26
C ILE A 311 -18.66 12.25 -1.10
N ARG A 312 -19.28 11.48 -1.97
CA ARG A 312 -19.70 11.88 -3.30
C ARG A 312 -21.21 11.80 -3.37
N ILE A 313 -21.86 12.93 -3.63
CA ILE A 313 -23.31 13.08 -3.79
C ILE A 313 -23.56 13.44 -5.25
N GLU A 314 -24.32 12.63 -5.96
CA GLU A 314 -24.64 12.91 -7.36
C GLU A 314 -26.11 12.67 -7.66
N MET A 315 -26.62 13.39 -8.66
CA MET A 315 -27.92 13.09 -9.25
C MET A 315 -27.74 12.56 -10.66
N SER A 316 -28.51 11.53 -11.00
CA SER A 316 -28.46 10.90 -12.31
C SER A 316 -28.73 11.90 -13.44
N LYS A 317 -28.13 11.67 -14.62
CA LYS A 317 -28.27 12.59 -15.77
C LYS A 317 -29.65 12.55 -16.43
N ASP A 318 -30.36 11.45 -16.26
CA ASP A 318 -31.72 11.21 -16.76
C ASP A 318 -32.82 11.76 -15.84
N ALA A 319 -32.45 12.26 -14.65
CA ALA A 319 -33.37 12.94 -13.77
C ALA A 319 -33.95 14.21 -14.43
N LEU A 320 -35.21 14.49 -14.14
CA LEU A 320 -35.89 15.68 -14.64
C LEU A 320 -35.31 16.96 -13.98
N PRO A 321 -35.17 18.09 -14.69
CA PRO A 321 -34.66 19.35 -14.13
C PRO A 321 -35.38 19.82 -12.87
N GLU A 322 -36.69 19.55 -12.76
CA GLU A 322 -37.55 19.91 -11.63
C GLU A 322 -37.18 19.16 -10.33
N LYS A 323 -36.36 18.10 -10.44
CA LYS A 323 -35.83 17.35 -9.30
C LYS A 323 -34.65 18.05 -8.61
N ALA A 324 -34.16 19.16 -9.16
CA ALA A 324 -33.10 19.93 -8.53
C ALA A 324 -33.46 20.27 -7.07
N CYS A 325 -32.52 20.02 -6.17
CA CYS A 325 -32.70 20.12 -4.73
C CYS A 325 -31.45 20.66 -4.07
N GLN A 326 -31.59 21.22 -2.87
CA GLN A 326 -30.49 21.74 -2.07
C GLN A 326 -30.39 21.00 -0.75
N LEU A 327 -29.16 20.69 -0.35
CA LEU A 327 -28.86 20.07 0.94
C LEU A 327 -29.02 21.12 2.05
N ASP A 328 -29.86 20.83 3.04
CA ASP A 328 -30.09 21.70 4.20
C ASP A 328 -29.32 21.26 5.44
N SER A 329 -29.36 19.97 5.75
CA SER A 329 -28.79 19.43 6.98
C SER A 329 -28.34 17.99 6.83
N ARG A 330 -27.56 17.53 7.81
CA ARG A 330 -27.07 16.17 7.93
C ARG A 330 -27.41 15.61 9.31
N TYR A 331 -27.68 14.32 9.35
CA TYR A 331 -27.70 13.51 10.56
C TYR A 331 -26.74 12.34 10.39
N TRP A 332 -25.88 12.14 11.38
CA TRP A 332 -24.95 11.04 11.47
C TRP A 332 -25.17 10.27 12.76
N ARG A 333 -25.15 8.95 12.64
CA ARG A 333 -25.04 8.00 13.75
C ARG A 333 -23.70 7.30 13.62
N ILE A 334 -22.84 7.52 14.61
CA ILE A 334 -21.45 7.04 14.64
C ILE A 334 -21.38 5.99 15.74
N THR A 335 -20.93 4.78 15.42
CA THR A 335 -20.87 3.68 16.40
C THR A 335 -19.48 3.08 16.43
N ASN A 336 -18.90 3.02 17.63
CA ASN A 336 -17.60 2.40 17.84
C ASN A 336 -17.73 0.87 18.04
N ALA A 337 -16.60 0.15 18.13
CA ALA A 337 -16.62 -1.31 18.27
C ALA A 337 -17.18 -1.82 19.63
N LYS A 338 -17.30 -0.95 20.64
CA LYS A 338 -17.89 -1.26 21.95
C LYS A 338 -19.40 -1.06 21.98
N GLY A 339 -19.98 -0.49 20.91
CA GLY A 339 -21.40 -0.17 20.81
C GLY A 339 -21.76 1.21 21.33
N ASP A 340 -20.79 2.04 21.72
CA ASP A 340 -21.06 3.44 22.08
C ASP A 340 -21.47 4.20 20.81
N VAL A 341 -22.52 5.02 20.94
CA VAL A 341 -23.12 5.76 19.83
C VAL A 341 -23.03 7.26 20.06
N ASP A 342 -22.47 7.96 19.08
CA ASP A 342 -22.50 9.42 19.01
C ASP A 342 -23.40 9.86 17.85
N GLU A 343 -24.30 10.80 18.11
CA GLU A 343 -25.17 11.39 17.10
C GLU A 343 -24.73 12.83 16.79
N VAL A 344 -24.58 13.13 15.50
CA VAL A 344 -24.20 14.46 15.02
C VAL A 344 -25.26 14.96 14.06
N GLN A 345 -25.95 16.03 14.45
CA GLN A 345 -26.89 16.74 13.60
C GLN A 345 -26.44 18.19 13.41
N GLY A 346 -26.56 18.70 12.19
CA GLY A 346 -26.20 20.09 11.91
C GLY A 346 -26.51 20.55 10.49
N PRO A 347 -26.45 21.88 10.25
CA PRO A 347 -26.75 22.46 8.96
C PRO A 347 -25.61 22.24 7.97
N GLY A 348 -25.97 22.03 6.70
CA GLY A 348 -25.07 21.88 5.56
C GLY A 348 -24.12 20.68 5.66
N VAL A 349 -23.07 20.73 4.87
CA VAL A 349 -21.89 19.83 4.91
C VAL A 349 -20.65 20.69 4.77
N VAL A 350 -19.66 20.54 5.67
CA VAL A 350 -18.41 21.33 5.68
C VAL A 350 -18.60 22.86 5.57
N GLY A 351 -19.74 23.39 6.06
CA GLY A 351 -20.07 24.83 5.98
C GLY A 351 -20.79 25.25 4.68
N GLU A 352 -21.06 24.32 3.78
CA GLU A 352 -21.72 24.56 2.50
C GLU A 352 -23.13 23.93 2.43
N PHE A 353 -23.97 24.48 1.54
CA PHE A 353 -25.33 24.02 1.26
C PHE A 353 -25.47 23.75 -0.24
N PRO A 354 -24.88 22.65 -0.76
CA PRO A 354 -24.79 22.40 -2.18
C PRO A 354 -26.15 22.15 -2.84
N ILE A 355 -26.33 22.73 -4.02
CA ILE A 355 -27.44 22.42 -4.92
C ILE A 355 -27.03 21.21 -5.78
N ILE A 356 -27.87 20.19 -5.84
CA ILE A 356 -27.72 19.01 -6.68
C ILE A 356 -28.81 19.04 -7.76
N SER A 357 -28.37 19.03 -9.02
CA SER A 357 -29.20 19.03 -10.22
C SER A 357 -28.82 17.84 -11.11
N PRO A 358 -29.63 17.48 -12.12
CA PRO A 358 -29.33 16.33 -12.98
C PRO A 358 -27.91 16.37 -13.54
N GLY A 359 -27.15 15.30 -13.35
CA GLY A 359 -25.76 15.15 -13.77
C GLY A 359 -24.72 15.90 -12.92
N ARG A 360 -25.13 16.67 -11.90
CA ARG A 360 -24.21 17.36 -10.99
C ARG A 360 -23.68 16.40 -9.93
N VAL A 361 -22.39 16.56 -9.65
CA VAL A 361 -21.66 15.84 -8.61
C VAL A 361 -21.13 16.86 -7.61
N TYR A 362 -21.33 16.60 -6.33
CA TYR A 362 -20.73 17.33 -5.23
C TYR A 362 -19.87 16.37 -4.40
N GLU A 363 -18.64 16.76 -4.11
CA GLU A 363 -17.71 15.96 -3.33
C GLU A 363 -17.16 16.79 -2.17
N TYR A 364 -17.08 16.18 -0.99
CA TYR A 364 -16.40 16.77 0.15
C TYR A 364 -15.66 15.71 0.96
N SER A 365 -14.69 16.15 1.76
CA SER A 365 -13.95 15.27 2.69
C SER A 365 -14.05 15.80 4.11
N SER A 366 -14.11 14.88 5.06
CA SER A 366 -14.14 15.18 6.49
C SER A 366 -13.46 14.03 7.26
N CYS A 367 -13.43 14.11 8.58
CA CYS A 367 -12.77 13.13 9.43
C CYS A 367 -13.63 12.71 10.62
N THR A 368 -13.23 11.61 11.24
CA THR A 368 -13.77 11.12 12.52
C THR A 368 -12.66 10.40 13.28
N THR A 369 -12.84 10.25 14.58
CA THR A 369 -11.93 9.50 15.45
C THR A 369 -12.70 8.43 16.22
N PHE A 370 -12.04 7.30 16.47
CA PHE A 370 -12.56 6.24 17.33
C PHE A 370 -11.57 5.94 18.45
N SER A 371 -12.08 5.60 19.63
CA SER A 371 -11.30 5.00 20.73
C SER A 371 -11.14 3.47 20.59
N THR A 372 -11.64 2.91 19.48
CA THR A 372 -11.57 1.50 19.12
C THR A 372 -10.96 1.33 17.74
N THR A 373 -10.37 0.16 17.47
CA THR A 373 -9.69 -0.16 16.20
C THR A 373 -10.65 -0.20 15.01
N SER A 374 -11.95 -0.29 15.25
CA SER A 374 -12.97 -0.20 14.22
C SER A 374 -14.19 0.59 14.70
N GLY A 375 -14.97 1.05 13.73
CA GLY A 375 -16.26 1.68 13.92
C GLY A 375 -17.01 1.79 12.60
N TYR A 376 -18.23 2.28 12.64
CA TYR A 376 -19.01 2.55 11.44
C TYR A 376 -19.82 3.83 11.59
N MET A 377 -20.20 4.39 10.44
CA MET A 377 -21.06 5.56 10.37
C MET A 377 -22.20 5.29 9.39
N GLU A 378 -23.37 5.80 9.72
CA GLU A 378 -24.57 5.78 8.88
C GLU A 378 -25.40 7.05 9.13
N GLY A 379 -26.35 7.35 8.26
CA GLY A 379 -27.16 8.55 8.45
C GLY A 379 -27.95 8.95 7.22
N TYR A 380 -28.31 10.23 7.17
CA TYR A 380 -29.01 10.80 6.02
C TYR A 380 -28.76 12.31 5.90
N TYR A 381 -28.94 12.81 4.68
CA TYR A 381 -29.04 14.24 4.40
C TYR A 381 -30.51 14.64 4.27
N THR A 382 -30.87 15.80 4.78
CA THR A 382 -32.18 16.41 4.48
C THR A 382 -32.01 17.38 3.33
N PHE A 383 -32.82 17.21 2.29
CA PHE A 383 -32.87 18.07 1.12
C PHE A 383 -34.24 18.74 1.01
N HIS A 384 -34.28 19.95 0.44
CA HIS A 384 -35.50 20.55 -0.07
C HIS A 384 -35.48 20.68 -1.60
N CYS A 385 -36.64 20.52 -2.23
CA CYS A 385 -36.79 20.74 -3.67
C CYS A 385 -36.77 22.24 -4.00
N LEU A 386 -36.06 22.64 -5.07
CA LEU A 386 -36.00 24.05 -5.49
C LEU A 386 -37.27 24.51 -6.23
N TYR A 387 -37.94 23.59 -6.93
CA TYR A 387 -39.14 23.89 -7.73
C TYR A 387 -40.46 23.72 -6.94
N TYR A 388 -40.48 22.81 -5.97
CA TYR A 388 -41.65 22.51 -5.15
C TYR A 388 -41.43 23.04 -3.74
N LYS A 389 -42.04 24.19 -3.45
CA LYS A 389 -41.95 24.83 -2.11
C LYS A 389 -42.41 23.86 -1.02
N ASP A 390 -41.72 23.92 0.13
CA ASP A 390 -41.99 23.15 1.35
C ASP A 390 -41.90 21.63 1.21
N LYS A 391 -41.31 21.11 0.13
CA LYS A 391 -41.07 19.68 -0.05
C LYS A 391 -39.67 19.30 0.39
N PHE A 392 -39.60 18.64 1.54
CA PHE A 392 -38.37 18.07 2.11
C PHE A 392 -38.34 16.55 1.96
N PHE A 393 -37.15 15.97 1.82
CA PHE A 393 -36.96 14.54 1.80
C PHE A 393 -35.55 14.17 2.29
N ASN A 394 -35.42 12.96 2.82
CA ASN A 394 -34.14 12.44 3.28
C ASN A 394 -33.47 11.62 2.17
N VAL A 395 -32.16 11.79 2.02
CA VAL A 395 -31.30 10.97 1.17
C VAL A 395 -30.42 10.13 2.08
N THR A 396 -30.53 8.81 1.93
CA THR A 396 -29.80 7.85 2.77
C THR A 396 -28.31 7.92 2.49
N ILE A 397 -27.51 7.91 3.55
CA ILE A 397 -26.07 7.68 3.47
C ILE A 397 -25.84 6.19 3.78
N PRO A 398 -25.10 5.45 2.94
CA PRO A 398 -24.84 4.03 3.21
C PRO A 398 -24.09 3.88 4.53
N ARG A 399 -24.31 2.76 5.23
CA ARG A 399 -23.43 2.39 6.33
C ARG A 399 -22.05 2.08 5.77
N PHE A 400 -21.01 2.68 6.32
CA PHE A 400 -19.63 2.38 5.96
C PHE A 400 -18.78 2.11 7.17
N HIS A 401 -17.89 1.13 7.04
CA HIS A 401 -17.01 0.67 8.09
C HIS A 401 -15.61 1.30 7.94
N MET A 402 -15.02 1.62 9.08
CA MET A 402 -13.65 2.10 9.19
C MET A 402 -12.91 1.13 10.11
N VAL A 403 -11.88 0.50 9.58
CA VAL A 403 -11.12 -0.53 10.27
C VAL A 403 -9.65 -0.16 10.19
N CYS A 404 -9.01 -0.08 11.36
CA CYS A 404 -7.58 0.12 11.47
C CYS A 404 -6.88 -1.07 10.79
N PRO A 405 -5.83 -0.82 9.97
CA PRO A 405 -4.96 -1.87 9.50
C PRO A 405 -4.37 -2.68 10.66
N THR A 406 -3.82 -3.85 10.35
CA THR A 406 -3.08 -4.65 11.32
C THR A 406 -2.02 -3.80 12.01
N PHE A 407 -1.93 -3.88 13.33
CA PHE A 407 -0.93 -3.19 14.11
C PHE A 407 -0.21 -4.15 15.04
N LYS A 408 0.99 -3.75 15.48
CA LYS A 408 1.79 -4.45 16.48
C LYS A 408 2.09 -3.51 17.64
N VAL A 409 1.87 -4.00 18.85
CA VAL A 409 2.28 -3.32 20.08
C VAL A 409 3.73 -3.68 20.36
N SER A 410 4.53 -2.71 20.78
CA SER A 410 5.94 -2.90 21.14
C SER A 410 6.11 -3.90 22.28
N THR A 411 7.15 -4.73 22.20
CA THR A 411 7.49 -5.71 23.25
C THR A 411 7.79 -5.02 24.59
N ALA A 412 8.48 -3.88 24.54
CA ALA A 412 8.76 -3.06 25.73
C ALA A 412 7.49 -2.65 26.50
N ARG A 413 6.40 -2.35 25.78
CA ARG A 413 5.12 -2.05 26.42
C ARG A 413 4.46 -3.32 26.98
N MET A 414 4.53 -4.44 26.25
CA MET A 414 3.99 -5.72 26.75
C MET A 414 4.65 -6.13 28.08
N GLU A 415 5.97 -5.97 28.18
CA GLU A 415 6.75 -6.24 29.40
C GLU A 415 6.40 -5.28 30.55
N THR A 416 6.16 -3.99 30.25
CA THR A 416 5.80 -2.98 31.26
C THR A 416 4.41 -3.24 31.84
N ASN A 417 3.43 -3.58 31.00
CA ASN A 417 2.09 -3.95 31.47
C ASN A 417 2.13 -5.22 32.32
N GLN A 418 2.94 -6.22 31.97
CA GLN A 418 3.10 -7.44 32.79
C GLN A 418 3.69 -7.14 34.18
N ASN A 419 4.63 -6.19 34.27
CA ASN A 419 5.20 -5.80 35.55
C ASN A 419 4.24 -4.94 36.40
N GLU A 420 3.39 -4.10 35.79
CA GLU A 420 2.37 -3.34 36.55
C GLU A 420 1.33 -4.25 37.21
N TYR A 421 0.97 -5.40 36.60
CA TYR A 421 0.10 -6.40 37.25
C TYR A 421 0.82 -7.33 38.23
N ALA A 422 2.16 -7.32 38.27
CA ALA A 422 2.94 -8.19 39.15
C ALA A 422 3.34 -7.52 40.48
N VAL A 423 3.12 -6.20 40.63
CA VAL A 423 3.46 -5.46 41.86
C VAL A 423 2.29 -5.41 42.85
N ASP A 424 1.08 -5.82 42.47
CA ASP A 424 -0.11 -5.81 43.34
C ASP A 424 -0.28 -7.08 44.21
N GLU A 425 0.62 -8.07 44.16
CA GLU A 425 0.50 -9.31 44.95
C GLU A 425 1.39 -9.40 46.21
N ASP A 426 2.28 -8.43 46.48
CA ASP A 426 3.21 -8.48 47.63
C ASP A 426 3.24 -7.17 48.45
N GLU A 427 2.11 -6.73 49.01
CA GLU A 427 2.12 -5.91 50.24
C GLU A 427 0.93 -6.26 51.15
N ASP A 428 1.11 -7.29 51.98
CA ASP A 428 0.35 -7.46 53.23
C ASP A 428 1.34 -7.57 54.39
N SER A 429 1.49 -6.51 55.19
CA SER A 429 1.38 -6.57 56.67
C SER A 429 1.87 -5.29 57.38
N THR A 430 0.95 -4.75 58.20
CA THR A 430 1.14 -3.97 59.45
C THR A 430 1.87 -2.61 59.34
N ASP A 431 1.38 -1.48 59.83
CA ASP A 431 0.69 -1.23 61.10
C ASP A 431 0.02 0.17 61.08
N THR A 432 -0.88 0.40 62.03
CA THR A 432 -1.78 1.54 62.21
C THR A 432 -1.13 2.89 62.61
N ASP A 433 -1.69 3.99 62.09
CA ASP A 433 -2.24 5.17 62.82
C ASP A 433 -1.98 6.55 62.19
N GLU A 434 -3.08 7.32 62.17
CA GLU A 434 -3.29 8.78 62.02
C GLU A 434 -2.17 9.67 61.44
N TYR A 435 -2.49 10.45 60.39
CA TYR A 435 -2.31 11.92 60.39
C TYR A 435 -3.01 12.59 59.18
N GLU A 436 -3.47 13.81 59.44
CA GLU A 436 -4.34 14.67 58.65
C GLU A 436 -3.86 15.13 57.27
N ASP A 437 -4.87 15.41 56.43
CA ASP A 437 -5.02 16.59 55.57
C ASP A 437 -3.80 17.14 54.82
N ARG A 438 -3.79 16.91 53.50
CA ARG A 438 -3.50 17.95 52.50
C ARG A 438 -3.99 17.53 51.12
N ARG A 439 -5.23 17.91 50.81
CA ARG A 439 -5.69 18.04 49.42
C ARG A 439 -4.79 19.06 48.68
N ARG A 440 -3.96 18.60 47.75
CA ARG A 440 -3.52 19.41 46.61
C ARG A 440 -4.25 18.92 45.37
N VAL A 441 -5.39 19.56 45.12
CA VAL A 441 -6.04 19.61 43.82
C VAL A 441 -5.03 20.24 42.86
N LEU A 442 -4.46 19.45 41.95
CA LEU A 442 -3.89 19.96 40.71
C LEU A 442 -4.95 19.73 39.64
N ASP A 443 -5.83 20.72 39.49
CA ASP A 443 -6.68 20.88 38.32
C ASP A 443 -5.77 20.98 37.09
N ILE A 444 -5.70 19.91 36.30
CA ILE A 444 -5.14 19.93 34.96
C ILE A 444 -6.32 19.77 33.99
N PRO A 445 -6.60 20.77 33.13
CA PRO A 445 -7.75 20.72 32.24
C PRO A 445 -7.53 19.68 31.14
N ALA A 446 -8.59 18.94 30.82
CA ALA A 446 -8.63 18.03 29.68
C ALA A 446 -8.25 18.76 28.38
N PRO A 447 -7.44 18.15 27.48
CA PRO A 447 -7.16 18.75 26.18
C PRO A 447 -8.46 18.84 25.35
N PRO A 448 -8.67 19.91 24.57
CA PRO A 448 -9.93 20.12 23.87
C PRO A 448 -10.05 19.13 22.71
N GLY A 449 -10.73 18.02 22.95
CA GLY A 449 -11.24 17.14 21.91
C GLY A 449 -12.38 17.82 21.16
N ARG A 450 -12.05 18.63 20.15
CA ARG A 450 -12.98 19.10 19.11
C ARG A 450 -12.21 19.72 17.94
N CYS A 451 -12.44 19.21 16.74
CA CYS A 451 -12.13 19.96 15.52
C CYS A 451 -12.84 21.32 15.55
N PRO A 452 -12.21 22.42 15.07
CA PRO A 452 -12.81 23.73 15.08
C PRO A 452 -14.14 23.72 14.31
N ARG A 453 -15.21 24.19 14.95
CA ARG A 453 -16.42 24.59 14.24
C ARG A 453 -16.07 25.84 13.45
N HIS A 454 -16.21 25.80 12.12
CA HIS A 454 -16.24 27.01 11.32
C HIS A 454 -17.51 27.79 11.69
N THR A 455 -17.33 28.98 12.27
CA THR A 455 -18.35 30.02 12.44
C THR A 455 -18.66 30.70 11.12
#